data_AF-A0A7S4GI05-F1
#
_entry.id   AF-A0A7S4GI05-F1
#
_cell.length_a   1.000
_cell.length_b   1.000
_cell.length_c   1.000
_cell.angle_alpha   90.00
_cell.angle_beta   90.00
_cell.angle_gamma   90.00
#
_symmetry.space_group_name_H-M   'P 1'
#
loop_
_entity.id
_entity.type
_entity.pdbx_description
1 polymer ?
#
loop_
_entity_poly.entity_id
_entity_poly.type
_entity_poly.pdbx_seq_one_letter_code
_entity_poly.pdbx_strand_id
1 'polypeptide(L)'
;FFSHPPFCLHATLQLSAGTMITPFTIAASKSRNSVPRCHVPMILVLVGLQGAGKSHFANMLVQGSHGLWKRVNQDELGSQTRCETVATQALSGGHHVIIDRTNISRKARMPWVAMAQTAKAQI
;
A
#
# COMPACT_ATOMS: atom_id res chain seq x y z
N PHE A 1 -48.90 35.32 -16.66
CA PHE A 1 -49.58 34.72 -17.82
C PHE A 1 -48.62 33.75 -18.47
N PHE A 2 -49.13 32.54 -18.71
CA PHE A 2 -48.44 31.33 -19.14
C PHE A 2 -47.56 31.53 -20.38
N SER A 3 -46.39 30.89 -20.39
CA SER A 3 -46.02 29.92 -21.44
C SER A 3 -44.78 29.13 -21.01
N HIS A 4 -45.00 27.84 -20.75
CA HIS A 4 -43.97 26.81 -20.71
C HIS A 4 -43.66 26.32 -22.15
N PRO A 5 -42.48 25.69 -22.37
CA PRO A 5 -41.99 25.23 -23.67
C PRO A 5 -42.61 23.87 -24.08
N PRO A 6 -42.18 23.23 -25.19
CA PRO A 6 -41.14 22.22 -24.99
C PRO A 6 -40.13 22.02 -26.13
N PHE A 7 -38.91 21.74 -25.68
CA PHE A 7 -37.87 20.98 -26.37
C PHE A 7 -38.42 19.63 -26.87
N CYS A 8 -38.16 19.28 -28.13
CA CYS A 8 -38.22 17.90 -28.62
C CYS A 8 -37.29 17.75 -29.83
N LEU A 9 -36.03 17.33 -29.59
CA LEU A 9 -35.12 16.88 -30.65
C LEU A 9 -35.02 15.35 -30.59
N HIS A 10 -35.67 14.73 -31.58
CA HIS A 10 -35.38 13.45 -32.23
C HIS A 10 -34.79 12.29 -31.42
N ALA A 11 -35.64 11.28 -31.19
CA ALA A 11 -35.25 9.89 -31.08
C ALA A 11 -35.38 9.22 -32.47
N THR A 12 -34.27 8.69 -33.00
CA THR A 12 -34.32 7.68 -34.07
C THR A 12 -33.55 6.46 -33.58
N LEU A 13 -34.31 5.43 -33.17
CA LEU A 13 -33.82 4.08 -32.91
C LEU A 13 -33.41 3.43 -34.24
N GLN A 14 -32.18 2.93 -34.32
CA GLN A 14 -31.80 1.94 -35.33
C GLN A 14 -31.38 0.65 -34.60
N LEU A 15 -32.25 -0.36 -34.67
CA LEU A 15 -31.93 -1.75 -34.35
C LEU A 15 -31.04 -2.30 -35.47
N SER A 16 -29.92 -2.93 -35.12
CA SER A 16 -29.42 -4.06 -35.92
C SER A 16 -28.81 -5.11 -34.98
N ALA A 17 -29.23 -6.35 -35.21
CA ALA A 17 -28.89 -7.53 -34.46
C ALA A 17 -27.44 -7.96 -34.70
N GLY A 18 -26.81 -8.50 -33.67
CA GLY A 18 -25.45 -9.05 -33.77
C GLY A 18 -25.00 -9.65 -32.45
N THR A 19 -25.63 -10.75 -32.05
CA THR A 19 -25.17 -11.60 -30.96
C THR A 19 -23.81 -12.22 -31.32
N MET A 20 -22.75 -11.85 -30.60
CA MET A 20 -21.61 -12.74 -30.40
C MET A 20 -21.21 -12.74 -28.93
N ILE A 21 -21.32 -13.94 -28.38
CA ILE A 21 -21.02 -14.32 -27.01
C ILE A 21 -19.49 -14.43 -26.92
N THR A 22 -18.82 -13.52 -26.23
CA THR A 22 -17.45 -13.74 -25.76
C THR A 22 -17.49 -14.03 -24.26
N PRO A 23 -17.06 -15.22 -23.82
CA PRO A 23 -17.06 -15.59 -22.41
C PRO A 23 -15.79 -15.04 -21.77
N PHE A 24 -15.70 -13.73 -21.55
CA PHE A 24 -14.72 -13.16 -20.64
C PHE A 24 -15.20 -11.82 -20.08
N THR A 25 -16.42 -11.81 -19.54
CA THR A 25 -16.78 -10.84 -18.52
C THR A 25 -15.89 -11.12 -17.31
N ILE A 26 -14.76 -10.42 -17.18
CA ILE A 26 -14.13 -10.25 -15.88
C ILE A 26 -15.12 -9.43 -15.07
N ALA A 27 -16.01 -10.11 -14.36
CA ALA A 27 -16.68 -9.53 -13.23
C ALA A 27 -15.55 -9.00 -12.33
N ALA A 28 -15.39 -7.68 -12.26
CA ALA A 28 -14.60 -7.07 -11.22
C ALA A 28 -15.14 -7.62 -9.90
N SER A 29 -14.43 -8.57 -9.32
CA SER A 29 -14.81 -9.13 -8.02
C SER A 29 -14.61 -8.00 -7.03
N LYS A 30 -15.68 -7.25 -6.79
CA LYS A 30 -15.80 -6.31 -5.69
C LYS A 30 -15.29 -7.06 -4.46
N SER A 31 -14.09 -6.68 -4.00
CA SER A 31 -13.41 -7.30 -2.88
C SER A 31 -14.45 -7.45 -1.77
N ARG A 32 -14.78 -8.71 -1.46
CA ARG A 32 -15.83 -9.08 -0.51
C ARG A 32 -15.61 -8.27 0.76
N ASN A 33 -16.56 -7.40 1.10
CA ASN A 33 -16.68 -6.65 2.35
C ASN A 33 -15.40 -6.67 3.19
N SER A 34 -14.41 -5.83 2.82
CA SER A 34 -13.33 -5.55 3.75
C SER A 34 -13.94 -4.75 4.89
N VAL A 35 -14.31 -5.43 5.98
CA VAL A 35 -14.25 -4.78 7.29
C VAL A 35 -12.91 -4.05 7.29
N PRO A 36 -12.85 -2.71 7.44
CA PRO A 36 -11.58 -2.04 7.57
C PRO A 36 -10.95 -2.68 8.81
N ARG A 37 -10.00 -3.60 8.59
CA ARG A 37 -9.23 -4.11 9.69
C ARG A 37 -8.52 -2.87 10.19
N CYS A 38 -8.92 -2.40 11.37
CA CYS A 38 -8.18 -1.44 12.17
C CYS A 38 -6.89 -2.13 12.61
N HIS A 39 -6.08 -2.43 11.61
CA HIS A 39 -4.91 -3.23 11.72
C HIS A 39 -3.82 -2.32 12.25
N VAL A 40 -3.30 -2.65 13.43
CA VAL A 40 -2.26 -1.87 14.08
C VAL A 40 -1.00 -1.99 13.21
N PRO A 41 -0.47 -0.87 12.67
CA PRO A 41 0.75 -0.90 11.86
C PRO A 41 1.90 -1.56 12.63
N MET A 42 2.86 -2.13 11.91
CA MET A 42 4.02 -2.83 12.51
C MET A 42 5.30 -2.37 11.83
N ILE A 43 6.36 -2.23 12.61
CA ILE A 43 7.73 -1.99 12.17
C ILE A 43 8.52 -3.28 12.37
N LEU A 44 9.11 -3.83 11.31
CA LEU A 44 10.04 -4.95 11.40
C LEU A 44 11.46 -4.45 11.20
N VAL A 45 12.31 -4.58 12.22
CA VAL A 45 13.71 -4.14 12.15
C VAL A 45 14.62 -5.33 11.88
N LEU A 46 15.23 -5.38 10.69
CA LEU A 46 16.17 -6.45 10.37
C LEU A 46 17.53 -6.19 11.04
N VAL A 47 18.07 -7.24 11.66
CA VAL A 47 19.36 -7.21 12.38
C VAL A 47 20.20 -8.40 11.94
N GLY A 48 21.48 -8.18 11.63
CA GLY A 48 22.41 -9.25 11.27
C GLY A 48 23.56 -8.75 10.39
N LEU A 49 24.59 -9.60 10.22
CA LEU A 49 25.78 -9.30 9.42
C LEU A 49 25.46 -9.00 7.96
N GLN A 50 26.35 -8.26 7.29
CA GLN A 50 26.25 -8.04 5.84
C GLN A 50 26.29 -9.38 5.10
N GLY A 51 25.49 -9.53 4.03
CA GLY A 51 25.43 -10.78 3.27
C GLY A 51 24.53 -11.88 3.86
N ALA A 52 23.95 -11.70 5.05
CA ALA A 52 23.07 -12.70 5.68
C ALA A 52 21.67 -12.86 5.02
N GLY A 53 21.44 -12.29 3.83
CA GLY A 53 20.17 -12.41 3.11
C GLY A 53 19.00 -11.54 3.61
N LYS A 54 19.23 -10.60 4.53
CA LYS A 54 18.19 -9.70 5.09
C LYS A 54 17.39 -8.96 4.01
N SER A 55 18.09 -8.35 3.04
CA SER A 55 17.46 -7.65 1.93
C SER A 55 16.68 -8.56 1.00
N HIS A 56 17.14 -9.81 0.82
CA HIS A 56 16.41 -10.81 0.05
C HIS A 56 15.08 -11.16 0.74
N PHE A 57 15.11 -11.43 2.06
CA PHE A 57 13.90 -11.62 2.85
C PHE A 57 12.96 -10.42 2.78
N ALA A 58 13.49 -9.19 2.91
CA ALA A 58 12.68 -7.98 2.85
C ALA A 58 11.95 -7.82 1.50
N ASN A 59 12.65 -8.11 0.40
CA ASN A 59 12.07 -8.07 -0.93
C ASN A 59 10.98 -9.13 -1.12
N MET A 60 11.23 -10.36 -0.67
CA MET A 60 10.24 -11.44 -0.73
C MET A 60 8.99 -11.11 0.08
N LEU A 61 9.14 -10.53 1.28
CA LEU A 61 8.02 -10.10 2.11
C LEU A 61 7.17 -9.03 1.41
N VAL A 62 7.81 -7.99 0.86
CA VAL A 62 7.09 -6.93 0.16
C VAL A 62 6.34 -7.48 -1.05
N GLN A 63 6.99 -8.32 -1.87
CA GLN A 63 6.37 -8.94 -3.05
C GLN A 63 5.18 -9.83 -2.67
N GLY A 64 5.30 -10.65 -1.63
CA GLY A 64 4.23 -11.53 -1.15
C GLY A 64 3.10 -10.82 -0.39
N SER A 65 3.31 -9.57 0.03
CA SER A 65 2.35 -8.85 0.88
C SER A 65 1.21 -8.14 0.16
N HIS A 66 1.17 -8.20 -1.17
CA HIS A 66 0.21 -7.44 -1.99
C HIS A 66 0.19 -5.93 -1.67
N GLY A 67 1.36 -5.37 -1.32
CA GLY A 67 1.54 -3.93 -1.08
C GLY A 67 1.32 -3.48 0.36
N LEU A 68 0.92 -4.38 1.28
CA LEU A 68 0.73 -4.08 2.70
C LEU A 68 2.04 -3.71 3.42
N TRP A 69 3.15 -4.32 3.02
CA TRP A 69 4.48 -4.03 3.56
C TRP A 69 5.25 -3.06 2.65
N LYS A 70 5.91 -2.08 3.27
CA LYS A 70 6.81 -1.13 2.61
C LYS A 70 8.23 -1.34 3.13
N ARG A 71 9.18 -1.57 2.21
CA ARG A 71 10.60 -1.65 2.53
C ARG A 71 11.20 -0.25 2.59
N VAL A 72 11.90 0.02 3.68
CA VAL A 72 12.66 1.25 3.90
C VAL A 72 14.12 0.86 4.00
N ASN A 73 14.88 1.19 2.97
CA ASN A 73 16.30 0.91 2.86
C ASN A 73 17.08 2.23 2.82
N GLN A 74 18.03 2.40 3.74
CA GLN A 74 18.84 3.62 3.78
C GLN A 74 19.84 3.71 2.64
N ASP A 75 20.34 2.60 2.13
CA ASP A 75 21.30 2.63 1.02
C ASP A 75 20.63 3.18 -0.25
N GLU A 76 19.31 2.95 -0.40
CA GLU A 76 18.49 3.49 -1.49
C GLU A 76 18.05 4.94 -1.24
N LEU A 77 17.76 5.31 0.02
CA LEU A 77 17.25 6.64 0.39
C LEU A 77 18.34 7.67 0.74
N GLY A 78 19.58 7.22 0.95
CA GLY A 78 20.77 8.04 1.22
C GLY A 78 20.90 8.56 2.66
N SER A 79 19.80 8.89 3.35
CA SER A 79 19.84 9.44 4.72
C SER A 79 18.84 8.78 5.67
N GLN A 80 19.22 8.75 6.95
CA GLN A 80 18.37 8.20 8.01
C GLN A 80 17.08 9.02 8.17
N THR A 81 17.16 10.35 8.14
CA THR A 81 15.99 11.24 8.23
C THR A 81 14.99 10.99 7.11
N ARG A 82 15.47 10.71 5.89
CA ARG A 82 14.58 10.35 4.77
C ARG A 82 13.91 9.00 5.01
N CYS A 83 14.63 8.02 5.54
CA CYS A 83 14.04 6.74 5.95
C CYS A 83 12.95 6.93 7.00
N GLU A 84 13.19 7.78 8.01
CA GLU A 84 12.23 8.07 9.07
C GLU A 84 10.97 8.74 8.52
N THR A 85 11.14 9.67 7.59
CA THR A 85 10.02 10.34 6.91
C THR A 85 9.18 9.34 6.12
N VAL A 86 9.82 8.50 5.30
CA VAL A 86 9.13 7.48 4.48
C VAL A 86 8.42 6.45 5.36
N ALA A 87 9.08 5.98 6.43
CA ALA A 87 8.49 5.06 7.39
C ALA A 87 7.25 5.66 8.08
N THR A 88 7.36 6.91 8.54
CA THR A 88 6.24 7.63 9.19
C THR A 88 5.05 7.79 8.24
N GLN A 89 5.31 8.16 6.98
CA GLN A 89 4.27 8.28 5.96
C GLN A 89 3.58 6.93 5.69
N ALA A 90 4.36 5.86 5.57
CA ALA A 90 3.82 4.52 5.34
C ALA A 90 2.95 4.04 6.52
N LEU A 91 3.42 4.21 7.76
CA LEU A 91 2.68 3.86 8.98
C LEU A 91 1.39 4.66 9.11
N SER A 92 1.44 5.97 8.82
CA SER A 92 0.24 6.84 8.82
C SER A 92 -0.77 6.42 7.75
N GLY A 93 -0.29 5.85 6.65
CA GLY A 93 -1.13 5.25 5.60
C GLY A 93 -1.65 3.84 5.93
N GLY A 94 -1.43 3.32 7.14
CA GLY A 94 -1.89 1.99 7.55
C GLY A 94 -1.03 0.83 7.05
N HIS A 95 0.16 1.10 6.52
CA HIS A 95 1.07 0.05 6.04
C HIS A 95 2.00 -0.45 7.13
N HIS A 96 2.49 -1.66 6.95
CA HIS A 96 3.63 -2.16 7.68
C HIS A 96 4.93 -1.65 7.07
N VAL A 97 5.95 -1.49 7.89
CA VAL A 97 7.27 -1.04 7.46
C VAL A 97 8.31 -2.07 7.83
N ILE A 98 9.20 -2.41 6.89
CA ILE A 98 10.40 -3.20 7.17
C ILE A 98 11.64 -2.34 6.98
N ILE A 99 12.46 -2.25 8.02
CA ILE A 99 13.72 -1.50 8.05
C ILE A 99 14.85 -2.43 7.65
N ASP A 100 15.32 -2.29 6.41
CA ASP A 100 16.41 -3.08 5.84
C ASP A 100 17.72 -2.31 5.96
N ARG A 101 18.26 -2.25 7.18
CA ARG A 101 19.60 -1.71 7.50
C ARG A 101 20.40 -2.73 8.30
N THR A 102 21.72 -2.51 8.35
CA THR A 102 22.62 -3.24 9.25
C THR A 102 22.52 -2.68 10.68
N ASN A 103 21.40 -3.00 11.36
CA ASN A 103 21.02 -2.48 12.69
C ASN A 103 21.73 -3.20 13.86
N ILE A 104 23.07 -3.31 13.82
CA ILE A 104 23.84 -4.13 14.77
C ILE A 104 23.79 -3.55 16.20
N SER A 105 23.95 -2.23 16.35
CA SER A 105 24.00 -1.60 17.68
C SER A 105 22.62 -1.25 18.22
N ARG A 106 22.49 -1.21 19.55
CA ARG A 106 21.27 -0.71 20.22
C ARG A 106 20.96 0.72 19.79
N LYS A 107 21.99 1.58 19.69
CA LYS A 107 21.86 2.98 19.27
C LYS A 107 21.25 3.10 17.87
N ALA A 108 21.59 2.21 16.95
CA ALA A 108 21.01 2.19 15.60
C ALA A 108 19.52 1.77 15.60
N ARG A 109 19.07 1.00 16.60
CA ARG A 109 17.68 0.54 16.71
C ARG A 109 16.74 1.50 17.45
N MET A 110 17.29 2.31 18.36
CA MET A 110 16.50 3.24 19.18
C MET A 110 15.55 4.15 18.39
N PRO A 111 15.95 4.74 17.24
CA PRO A 111 15.05 5.62 16.47
C PRO A 111 13.78 4.88 16.00
N TRP A 112 13.90 3.61 15.59
CA TRP A 112 12.76 2.81 15.12
C TRP A 112 11.82 2.45 16.26
N VAL A 113 12.35 2.17 17.45
CA VAL A 113 11.55 1.93 18.66
C VAL A 113 10.78 3.17 19.07
N ALA A 114 11.45 4.33 19.10
CA ALA A 114 10.80 5.61 19.41
C ALA A 114 9.71 5.97 18.39
N MET A 115 9.96 5.68 17.10
CA MET A 115 8.99 5.85 16.05
C MET A 115 7.77 4.95 16.23
N ALA A 116 7.96 3.66 16.55
CA ALA A 116 6.85 2.74 16.79
C ALA A 116 5.94 3.24 17.92
N GLN A 117 6.53 3.71 19.02
CA GLN A 117 5.79 4.29 20.14
C GLN A 117 4.99 5.52 19.73
N THR A 118 5.60 6.43 18.97
CA THR A 118 4.96 7.66 18.48
C THR A 118 3.80 7.35 17.54
N ALA A 119 4.00 6.39 16.63
CA ALA A 119 3.01 5.96 15.65
C ALA A 119 1.96 4.98 16.22
N LYS A 120 2.08 4.58 17.49
CA LYS A 120 1.29 3.49 18.11
C LYS A 120 1.33 2.19 17.30
N ALA A 121 2.47 1.92 16.68
CA ALA A 121 2.73 0.73 15.90
C ALA A 121 3.38 -0.36 16.78
N GLN A 122 3.18 -1.62 16.38
CA GLN A 122 3.92 -2.76 16.92
C GLN A 122 5.37 -2.76 16.39
N ILE A 123 6.33 -3.31 17.13
CA ILE A 123 7.74 -3.44 16.71
C ILE A 123 8.38 -4.71 17.26
#